data_AF-A0A1B7MEY4-F1
#
_entry.id   AF-A0A1B7MEY4-F1
#
_cell.length_a   1.000
_cell.length_b   1.000
_cell.length_c   1.000
_cell.angle_alpha   90.00
_cell.angle_beta   90.00
_cell.angle_gamma   90.00
#
_symmetry.space_group_name_H-M   'P 1'
#
loop_
_entity.id
_entity.type
_entity.pdbx_description
1 polymer ?
#
loop_
_entity_poly.entity_id
_entity_poly.type
_entity_poly.pdbx_seq_one_letter_code
_entity_poly.pdbx_strand_id
1 'polypeptide(L)'
;MVTFDQWLWRHWQHCQEKKVVVKEGLEVCDIPVEELQKRWRVQVAMQTKPAPNCCEEEVVHVMWERCVLQEWMQEEWMQVGHVKEQFDEDEDMSFVLDQHATMLAEMCAMWQEKLHGIPCLWPMSQDWEPPPEKLVAVASYHHDLVTNGSSAVVVDDDEYEDSSDGDNGDELSWTDFEYELCDLDPLSSPVHP
;
A
#
# COMPACT_ATOMS: atom_id res chain seq x y z
N MET A 1 -4.83 17.33 -28.47
CA MET A 1 -5.27 16.50 -27.32
C MET A 1 -6.50 15.71 -27.74
N VAL A 2 -6.51 14.39 -27.51
CA VAL A 2 -7.74 13.58 -27.62
C VAL A 2 -8.56 13.87 -26.38
N THR A 3 -9.82 14.29 -26.53
CA THR A 3 -10.67 14.52 -25.35
C THR A 3 -10.96 13.20 -24.66
N PHE A 4 -11.19 13.24 -23.35
CA PHE A 4 -11.51 12.06 -22.54
C PHE A 4 -12.65 11.22 -23.17
N ASP A 5 -13.68 11.89 -23.69
CA ASP A 5 -14.80 11.24 -24.39
C ASP A 5 -14.38 10.48 -25.66
N GLN A 6 -13.45 11.04 -26.44
CA GLN A 6 -12.93 10.37 -27.64
C GLN A 6 -12.08 9.14 -27.29
N TRP A 7 -11.35 9.18 -26.18
CA TRP A 7 -10.60 8.02 -25.69
C TRP A 7 -11.53 6.90 -25.22
N LEU A 8 -12.54 7.23 -24.40
CA LEU A 8 -13.54 6.27 -23.93
C LEU A 8 -14.27 5.59 -25.08
N TRP A 9 -14.68 6.38 -26.08
CA TRP A 9 -15.39 5.85 -27.24
C TRP A 9 -14.53 4.86 -28.04
N ARG A 10 -13.25 5.18 -28.27
CA ARG A 10 -12.31 4.25 -28.94
C ARG A 10 -12.09 2.98 -28.14
N HIS A 11 -11.94 3.09 -26.83
CA HIS A 11 -11.73 1.93 -25.95
C HIS A 11 -12.98 1.04 -25.92
N TRP A 12 -14.16 1.64 -25.85
CA TRP A 12 -15.44 0.94 -25.95
C TRP A 12 -15.60 0.23 -27.29
N GLN A 13 -15.27 0.90 -28.40
CA GLN A 13 -15.33 0.31 -29.74
C GLN A 13 -14.40 -0.91 -29.85
N HIS A 14 -13.15 -0.79 -29.37
CA HIS A 14 -12.18 -1.89 -29.33
C HIS A 14 -12.71 -3.08 -28.52
N CYS A 15 -13.35 -2.83 -27.38
CA CYS A 15 -13.99 -3.87 -26.59
C CYS A 15 -15.15 -4.55 -27.35
N GLN A 16 -15.95 -3.81 -28.13
CA GLN A 16 -17.00 -4.39 -28.96
C GLN A 16 -16.42 -5.28 -30.07
N GLU A 17 -15.39 -4.80 -30.78
CA GLU A 17 -14.73 -5.56 -31.84
C GLU A 17 -14.15 -6.87 -31.31
N LYS A 18 -13.44 -6.83 -30.17
CA LYS A 18 -12.93 -8.04 -29.51
C LYS A 18 -14.04 -8.99 -29.07
N LYS A 19 -15.16 -8.45 -28.58
CA LYS A 19 -16.32 -9.26 -28.18
C LYS A 19 -16.91 -10.03 -29.36
N VAL A 20 -16.98 -9.41 -30.54
CA VAL A 20 -17.45 -10.07 -31.77
C VAL A 20 -16.52 -11.22 -32.15
N VAL A 21 -15.21 -10.95 -32.22
CA VAL A 21 -14.20 -11.99 -32.55
C VAL A 21 -14.25 -13.17 -31.58
N VAL A 22 -14.39 -12.89 -30.29
CA VAL A 22 -14.53 -13.93 -29.26
C VAL A 22 -15.81 -14.74 -29.46
N LYS A 23 -16.94 -14.09 -29.76
CA LYS A 23 -18.21 -14.77 -29.99
C LYS A 23 -18.15 -15.70 -31.21
N GLU A 24 -17.56 -15.24 -32.31
CA GLU A 24 -17.36 -16.07 -33.52
C GLU A 24 -16.44 -17.26 -33.23
N GLY A 25 -15.33 -17.05 -32.51
CA GLY A 25 -14.44 -18.13 -32.11
C GLY A 25 -15.12 -19.16 -31.19
N LEU A 26 -16.02 -18.70 -30.31
CA LEU A 26 -16.83 -19.55 -29.45
C LEU A 26 -17.80 -20.43 -30.24
N GLU A 27 -18.46 -19.86 -31.25
CA GLU A 27 -19.38 -20.58 -32.14
C GLU A 27 -18.66 -21.68 -32.94
N VAL A 28 -17.41 -21.45 -33.34
CA VAL A 28 -16.57 -22.45 -34.04
C VAL A 28 -16.15 -23.60 -33.12
N CYS A 29 -15.91 -23.32 -31.84
CA CYS A 29 -15.42 -24.32 -30.90
C CYS A 29 -16.50 -25.27 -30.37
N ASP A 30 -17.79 -24.93 -30.52
CA ASP A 30 -18.95 -25.67 -29.98
C ASP A 30 -18.80 -26.04 -28.49
N ILE A 31 -18.13 -25.15 -27.72
CA ILE A 31 -17.96 -25.32 -26.28
C ILE A 31 -19.02 -24.47 -25.57
N PRO A 32 -19.88 -25.07 -24.72
CA PRO A 32 -20.85 -24.31 -23.95
C PRO A 32 -20.15 -23.29 -23.04
N VAL A 33 -20.70 -22.09 -22.95
CA VAL A 33 -20.11 -20.96 -22.21
C VAL A 33 -19.90 -21.29 -20.73
N GLU A 34 -20.75 -22.14 -20.17
CA GLU A 34 -20.68 -22.63 -18.79
C GLU A 34 -19.36 -23.37 -18.53
N GLU A 35 -18.88 -24.11 -19.52
CA GLU A 35 -17.67 -24.92 -19.40
C GLU A 35 -16.40 -24.09 -19.56
N LEU A 36 -16.47 -23.01 -20.34
CA LEU A 36 -15.43 -21.98 -20.38
C LEU A 36 -15.37 -21.19 -19.07
N GLN A 37 -16.51 -20.79 -18.51
CA GLN A 37 -16.55 -20.14 -17.21
C GLN A 37 -16.02 -21.05 -16.09
N LYS A 38 -16.31 -22.35 -16.16
CA LYS A 38 -15.77 -23.34 -15.22
C LYS A 38 -14.26 -23.49 -15.35
N ARG A 39 -13.73 -23.63 -16.57
CA ARG A 39 -12.28 -23.68 -16.83
C ARG A 39 -11.57 -22.41 -16.39
N TRP A 40 -12.13 -21.25 -16.71
CA TRP A 40 -11.63 -19.96 -16.28
C TRP A 40 -11.57 -19.87 -14.75
N ARG A 41 -12.64 -20.26 -14.05
CA ARG A 41 -12.64 -20.29 -12.58
C ARG A 41 -11.55 -21.19 -11.99
N VAL A 42 -11.34 -22.37 -12.57
CA VAL A 42 -10.25 -23.27 -12.15
C VAL A 42 -8.88 -22.65 -12.42
N GLN A 43 -8.70 -22.04 -13.59
CA GLN A 43 -7.46 -21.38 -13.97
C GLN A 43 -7.15 -20.19 -13.07
N VAL A 44 -8.12 -19.30 -12.86
CA VAL A 44 -8.00 -18.19 -11.91
C VAL A 44 -7.68 -18.74 -10.53
N ALA A 45 -8.43 -19.72 -10.02
CA ALA A 45 -8.13 -20.31 -8.71
C ALA A 45 -6.73 -20.93 -8.63
N MET A 46 -6.18 -21.45 -9.73
CA MET A 46 -4.82 -22.00 -9.78
C MET A 46 -3.75 -20.91 -9.91
N GLN A 47 -4.04 -19.81 -10.60
CA GLN A 47 -3.12 -18.67 -10.79
C GLN A 47 -3.15 -17.69 -9.61
N THR A 48 -4.31 -17.50 -9.00
CA THR A 48 -4.54 -16.68 -7.80
C THR A 48 -4.59 -17.55 -6.55
N LYS A 49 -4.07 -18.78 -6.61
CA LYS A 49 -3.88 -19.60 -5.42
C LYS A 49 -3.02 -18.75 -4.47
N PRO A 50 -3.51 -18.43 -3.26
CA PRO A 50 -2.65 -17.83 -2.24
C PRO A 50 -1.41 -18.72 -2.13
N ALA A 51 -0.23 -18.13 -2.02
CA ALA A 51 1.01 -18.89 -1.87
C ALA A 51 0.77 -19.99 -0.79
N PRO A 52 0.98 -21.27 -1.14
CA PRO A 52 0.54 -22.37 -0.30
C PRO A 52 1.47 -22.48 0.90
N ASN A 53 1.12 -21.80 2.00
CA ASN A 53 1.91 -21.69 3.22
C ASN A 53 3.27 -21.02 2.94
N CYS A 54 3.45 -19.81 3.48
CA CYS A 54 4.78 -19.19 3.57
C CYS A 54 5.79 -20.26 4.01
N CYS A 55 6.88 -20.42 3.26
CA CYS A 55 7.90 -21.39 3.65
C CYS A 55 8.46 -21.03 5.04
N GLU A 56 9.11 -21.97 5.73
CA GLU A 56 9.63 -21.70 7.09
C GLU A 56 10.52 -20.45 7.09
N GLU A 57 11.26 -20.23 6.01
CA GLU A 57 12.10 -19.05 5.77
C GLU A 57 11.28 -17.76 5.70
N GLU A 58 10.12 -17.77 5.05
CA GLU A 58 9.25 -16.59 4.92
C GLU A 58 8.57 -16.25 6.25
N VAL A 59 8.20 -17.27 7.05
CA VAL A 59 7.72 -17.05 8.42
C VAL A 59 8.80 -16.39 9.27
N VAL A 60 10.03 -16.90 9.21
CA VAL A 60 11.17 -16.33 9.95
C VAL A 60 11.47 -14.90 9.46
N HIS A 61 11.37 -14.65 8.16
CA HIS A 61 11.57 -13.32 7.59
C HIS A 61 10.53 -12.33 8.11
N VAL A 62 9.24 -12.69 8.11
CA VAL A 62 8.18 -11.83 8.64
C VAL A 62 8.36 -11.57 10.14
N MET A 63 8.83 -12.55 10.92
CA MET A 63 9.16 -12.35 12.34
C MET A 63 10.35 -11.41 12.54
N TRP A 64 11.35 -11.46 11.66
CA TRP A 64 12.50 -10.55 11.64
C TRP A 64 12.06 -9.12 11.29
N GLU A 65 11.28 -8.95 10.22
CA GLU A 65 10.76 -7.65 9.78
C GLU A 65 9.92 -7.00 10.87
N ARG A 66 9.07 -7.79 11.56
CA ARG A 66 8.33 -7.32 12.72
C ARG A 66 9.28 -6.71 13.77
N CYS A 67 10.33 -7.43 14.16
CA CYS A 67 11.25 -6.94 15.19
C CYS A 67 11.98 -5.67 14.74
N VAL A 68 12.49 -5.63 13.51
CA VAL A 68 13.17 -4.45 12.93
C VAL A 68 12.24 -3.23 12.93
N LEU A 69 10.98 -3.42 12.54
CA LEU A 69 9.98 -2.35 12.54
C LEU A 69 9.68 -1.84 13.96
N GLN A 70 9.62 -2.73 14.96
CA GLN A 70 9.45 -2.34 16.35
C GLN A 70 10.69 -1.61 16.91
N GLU A 71 11.91 -2.02 16.53
CA GLU A 71 13.15 -1.33 16.89
C GLU A 71 13.20 0.08 16.30
N TRP A 72 12.88 0.22 15.01
CA TRP A 72 12.80 1.51 14.35
C TRP A 72 11.78 2.44 15.01
N MET A 73 10.58 1.94 15.30
CA MET A 73 9.54 2.73 15.97
C MET A 73 10.01 3.22 17.35
N GLN A 74 10.69 2.36 18.12
CA GLN A 74 11.24 2.74 19.42
C GLN A 74 12.30 3.84 19.30
N GLU A 75 13.26 3.67 18.39
CA GLU A 75 14.32 4.65 18.16
C GLU A 75 13.76 6.00 17.73
N GLU A 76 12.84 6.02 16.78
CA GLU A 76 12.23 7.25 16.28
C GLU A 76 11.43 7.95 17.38
N TRP A 77 10.66 7.19 18.17
CA TRP A 77 9.88 7.73 19.27
C TRP A 77 10.77 8.37 20.35
N MET A 78 11.86 7.70 20.71
CA MET A 78 12.85 8.23 21.67
C MET A 78 13.52 9.50 21.14
N GLN A 79 13.86 9.54 19.85
CA GLN A 79 14.45 10.73 19.23
C GLN A 79 13.49 11.92 19.27
N VAL A 80 12.21 11.71 18.93
CA VAL A 80 11.19 12.76 19.04
C VAL A 80 11.09 13.27 20.48
N GLY A 81 11.03 12.37 21.47
CA GLY A 81 11.04 12.76 22.89
C GLY A 81 12.25 13.60 23.27
N HIS A 82 13.46 13.18 22.88
CA HIS A 82 14.70 13.88 23.18
C HIS A 82 14.76 15.28 22.54
N VAL A 83 14.37 15.40 21.26
CA VAL A 83 14.36 16.70 20.57
C VAL A 83 13.31 17.62 21.20
N LYS A 84 12.15 17.08 21.63
CA LYS A 84 11.15 17.88 22.36
C LYS A 84 11.70 18.45 23.66
N GLU A 85 12.44 17.65 24.44
CA GLU A 85 13.09 18.15 25.66
C GLU A 85 14.15 19.22 25.38
N GLN A 86 14.88 19.09 24.26
CA GLN A 86 15.93 20.04 23.88
C GLN A 86 15.38 21.39 23.39
N PHE A 87 14.19 21.39 22.77
CA PHE A 87 13.59 22.57 22.12
C PHE A 87 12.23 22.96 22.74
N ASP A 88 12.00 22.65 24.02
CA ASP A 88 10.71 22.90 24.70
C ASP A 88 10.28 24.38 24.70
N GLU A 89 11.22 25.31 24.60
CA GLU A 89 10.95 26.76 24.53
C GLU A 89 10.57 27.26 23.12
N ASP A 90 10.80 26.46 22.07
CA ASP A 90 10.50 26.80 20.68
C ASP A 90 9.13 26.24 20.29
N GLU A 91 8.12 27.10 20.27
CA GLU A 91 6.72 26.74 20.00
C GLU A 91 6.52 26.14 18.60
N ASP A 92 7.22 26.65 17.58
CA ASP A 92 7.12 26.16 16.21
C ASP A 92 7.74 24.75 16.11
N MET A 93 8.91 24.55 16.73
CA MET A 93 9.55 23.23 16.78
C MET A 93 8.72 22.22 17.57
N SER A 94 8.17 22.63 18.71
CA SER A 94 7.30 21.79 19.55
C SER A 94 6.06 21.32 18.77
N PHE A 95 5.43 22.23 18.03
CA PHE A 95 4.29 21.89 17.17
C PHE A 95 4.64 20.83 16.11
N VAL A 96 5.76 20.99 15.40
CA VAL A 96 6.21 20.02 14.38
C VAL A 96 6.49 18.65 15.01
N LEU A 97 7.14 18.63 16.17
CA LEU A 97 7.44 17.38 16.87
C LEU A 97 6.18 16.70 17.41
N ASP A 98 5.16 17.46 17.82
CA ASP A 98 3.87 16.90 18.20
C ASP A 98 3.08 16.33 17.01
N GLN A 99 3.15 16.98 15.84
CA GLN A 99 2.61 16.42 14.60
C GLN A 99 3.31 15.09 14.27
N HIS A 100 4.63 15.05 14.40
CA HIS A 100 5.42 13.86 14.13
C HIS A 100 5.10 12.72 15.12
N ALA A 101 5.04 13.01 16.42
CA ALA A 101 4.60 12.06 17.44
C ALA A 101 3.19 11.52 17.17
N THR A 102 2.29 12.36 16.65
CA THR A 102 0.93 11.93 16.30
C THR A 102 0.94 10.95 15.11
N MET A 103 1.71 11.26 14.06
CA MET A 103 1.88 10.36 12.91
C MET A 103 2.46 9.00 13.31
N LEU A 104 3.50 8.99 14.16
CA LEU A 104 4.09 7.75 14.68
C LEU A 104 3.08 6.93 15.50
N ALA A 105 2.25 7.59 16.31
CA ALA A 105 1.20 6.92 17.07
C ALA A 105 0.11 6.30 16.18
N GLU A 106 -0.29 6.98 15.10
CA GLU A 106 -1.19 6.45 14.07
C GLU A 106 -0.60 5.23 13.36
N MET A 107 0.65 5.32 12.93
CA MET A 107 1.36 4.19 12.33
C MET A 107 1.44 3.00 13.29
N CYS A 108 1.79 3.25 14.55
CA CYS A 108 1.86 2.22 15.58
C CYS A 108 0.50 1.54 15.79
N ALA A 109 -0.59 2.30 15.90
CA ALA A 109 -1.94 1.74 16.06
C ALA A 109 -2.35 0.85 14.87
N MET A 110 -2.12 1.32 13.64
CA MET A 110 -2.40 0.54 12.44
C MET A 110 -1.55 -0.74 12.35
N TRP A 111 -0.30 -0.67 12.78
CA TRP A 111 0.61 -1.82 12.74
C TRP A 111 0.28 -2.82 13.83
N GLN A 112 -0.06 -2.39 15.05
CA GLN A 112 -0.41 -3.29 16.15
C GLN A 112 -1.55 -4.25 15.78
N GLU A 113 -2.57 -3.77 15.06
CA GLU A 113 -3.66 -4.62 14.55
C GLU A 113 -3.12 -5.72 13.62
N LYS A 114 -2.28 -5.34 12.66
CA LYS A 114 -1.70 -6.25 11.67
C LYS A 114 -0.68 -7.22 12.26
N LEU A 115 0.02 -6.78 13.31
CA LEU A 115 1.09 -7.52 13.95
C LEU A 115 0.57 -8.49 15.03
N HIS A 116 -0.66 -8.37 15.52
CA HIS A 116 -1.15 -9.13 16.68
C HIS A 116 -0.93 -10.66 16.60
N GLY A 117 -0.92 -11.25 15.41
CA GLY A 117 -0.69 -12.69 15.20
C GLY A 117 0.75 -13.12 14.92
N ILE A 118 1.70 -12.20 14.77
CA ILE A 118 3.07 -12.48 14.35
C ILE A 118 3.98 -12.50 15.59
N PRO A 119 4.63 -13.61 15.95
CA PRO A 119 5.57 -13.63 17.07
C PRO A 119 6.83 -12.81 16.74
N CYS A 120 7.45 -12.21 17.76
CA CYS A 120 8.79 -11.62 17.63
C CYS A 120 9.84 -12.73 17.48
N LEU A 121 10.84 -12.50 16.63
CA LEU A 121 11.98 -13.42 16.48
C LEU A 121 12.97 -13.34 17.65
N TRP A 122 13.10 -12.16 18.28
CA TRP A 122 13.88 -11.96 19.50
C TRP A 122 13.10 -11.15 20.55
N PRO A 123 13.51 -11.21 21.83
CA PRO A 123 12.87 -10.42 22.87
C PRO A 123 12.94 -8.92 22.54
N MET A 124 11.78 -8.29 22.41
CA MET A 124 11.63 -6.85 22.26
C MET A 124 11.33 -6.21 23.60
N SER A 125 11.83 -4.99 23.84
CA SER A 125 11.40 -4.19 24.98
C SER A 125 9.90 -3.93 24.90
N GLN A 126 9.22 -3.77 26.05
CA GLN A 126 7.81 -3.33 26.08
C GLN A 126 7.67 -1.81 25.88
N ASP A 127 8.77 -1.06 25.94
CA ASP A 127 8.78 0.41 25.87
C ASP A 127 8.81 0.95 24.42
N TRP A 128 8.61 0.09 23.42
CA TRP A 128 8.58 0.49 22.01
C TRP A 128 7.26 1.19 21.61
N GLU A 129 6.23 1.08 22.46
CA GLU A 129 4.91 1.64 22.18
C GLU A 129 4.83 3.09 22.64
N PRO A 130 4.20 3.97 21.83
CA PRO A 130 3.76 5.27 22.30
C PRO A 130 2.94 5.15 23.60
N PRO A 131 2.98 6.16 24.49
CA PRO A 131 2.17 6.14 25.69
C PRO A 131 0.69 5.90 25.36
N PRO A 132 -0.03 5.09 26.16
CA PRO A 132 -1.39 4.67 25.84
C PRO A 132 -2.36 5.85 25.68
N GLU A 133 -2.08 6.99 26.32
CA GLU A 133 -2.83 8.24 26.17
C GLU A 133 -2.84 8.76 24.72
N LYS A 134 -1.71 8.68 24.01
CA LYS A 134 -1.59 9.09 22.61
C LYS A 134 -2.28 8.10 21.67
N LEU A 135 -2.23 6.80 21.97
CA LEU A 135 -2.92 5.76 21.18
C LEU A 135 -4.46 5.88 21.29
N VAL A 136 -4.99 6.17 22.49
CA VAL A 136 -6.43 6.36 22.70
C VAL A 136 -6.94 7.62 21.99
N ALA A 137 -6.16 8.71 22.02
CA ALA A 137 -6.52 9.93 21.30
C ALA A 137 -6.68 9.65 19.80
N VAL A 138 -5.70 8.97 19.20
CA VAL A 138 -5.74 8.57 17.77
C VAL A 138 -6.90 7.62 17.45
N ALA A 139 -7.12 6.60 18.28
CA ALA A 139 -8.21 5.64 18.08
C ALA A 139 -9.60 6.32 18.10
N SER A 140 -9.77 7.36 18.92
CA SER A 140 -11.01 8.16 18.95
C SER A 140 -11.25 8.91 17.63
N TYR A 141 -10.23 9.51 17.04
CA TYR A 141 -10.36 10.24 15.76
C TYR A 141 -10.74 9.33 14.59
N HIS A 142 -10.18 8.11 14.52
CA HIS A 142 -10.54 7.15 13.47
C HIS A 142 -11.98 6.64 13.60
N HIS A 143 -12.47 6.45 14.83
CA HIS A 143 -13.86 6.03 15.06
C HIS A 143 -14.87 7.11 14.61
N ASP A 144 -14.56 8.39 14.80
CA ASP A 144 -15.43 9.49 14.41
C ASP A 144 -15.50 9.68 12.88
N LEU A 145 -14.41 9.43 12.15
CA LEU A 145 -14.40 9.46 10.67
C LEU A 145 -15.22 8.31 10.05
N VAL A 146 -15.26 7.16 10.70
CA VAL A 146 -16.01 5.98 10.22
C VAL A 146 -17.49 6.05 10.60
N THR A 147 -17.84 6.70 11.71
CA THR A 147 -19.23 6.78 12.19
C THR A 147 -19.98 8.04 11.74
N ASN A 148 -19.29 9.14 11.41
CA ASN A 148 -19.90 10.36 10.84
C ASN A 148 -19.79 10.46 9.31
N GLY A 149 -19.79 9.33 8.61
CA GLY A 149 -19.99 9.29 7.17
C GLY A 149 -21.39 9.76 6.78
N SER A 150 -21.63 11.07 6.72
CA SER A 150 -22.46 11.79 5.73
C SER A 150 -22.87 13.17 6.26
N SER A 151 -22.13 14.19 5.84
CA SER A 151 -22.77 15.45 5.45
C SER A 151 -21.95 16.03 4.30
N ALA A 152 -22.32 15.62 3.09
CA ALA A 152 -21.83 16.25 1.87
C ALA A 152 -22.22 17.73 1.91
N VAL A 153 -21.28 18.57 2.30
CA VAL A 153 -21.38 20.01 2.08
C VAL A 153 -21.20 20.20 0.58
N VAL A 154 -22.31 20.40 -0.11
CA VAL A 154 -22.35 21.03 -1.44
C VAL A 154 -21.68 22.40 -1.28
N VAL A 155 -20.43 22.49 -1.71
CA VAL A 155 -19.75 23.77 -1.89
C VAL A 155 -20.14 24.26 -3.27
N ASP A 156 -20.81 25.41 -3.27
CA ASP A 156 -21.23 26.17 -4.44
C ASP A 156 -20.04 26.44 -5.38
N ASP A 157 -20.32 26.28 -6.66
CA ASP A 157 -19.40 26.34 -7.80
C ASP A 157 -19.43 27.76 -8.37
N ASP A 158 -18.51 28.62 -7.91
CA ASP A 158 -18.32 29.98 -8.45
C ASP A 158 -16.93 30.10 -9.12
N GLU A 159 -16.93 29.87 -10.43
CA GLU A 159 -16.39 30.69 -11.53
C GLU A 159 -14.96 31.33 -11.46
N TYR A 160 -14.20 31.10 -12.56
CA TYR A 160 -13.11 31.93 -13.16
C TYR A 160 -11.67 31.80 -12.56
N GLU A 161 -10.54 31.73 -13.29
CA GLU A 161 -10.17 32.07 -14.68
C GLU A 161 -9.14 31.09 -15.29
N ASP A 162 -9.27 30.93 -16.60
CA ASP A 162 -8.30 30.38 -17.55
C ASP A 162 -7.03 31.27 -17.64
N SER A 163 -5.88 30.70 -17.34
CA SER A 163 -4.58 31.24 -17.77
C SER A 163 -3.71 30.10 -18.26
N SER A 164 -3.82 29.87 -19.56
CA SER A 164 -2.90 29.11 -20.38
C SER A 164 -1.53 29.81 -20.47
N ASP A 165 -0.51 29.16 -19.91
CA ASP A 165 0.91 29.24 -20.26
C ASP A 165 1.50 27.91 -19.70
N GLY A 166 2.05 26.95 -20.45
CA GLY A 166 2.85 27.05 -21.65
C GLY A 166 4.29 26.65 -21.32
N ASP A 167 4.57 25.38 -20.98
CA ASP A 167 5.92 24.82 -21.19
C ASP A 167 5.96 23.30 -21.28
N ASN A 168 6.79 22.82 -22.20
CA ASN A 168 6.96 21.44 -22.62
C ASN A 168 8.06 20.76 -21.80
N GLY A 169 7.89 19.49 -21.42
CA GLY A 169 9.02 18.74 -20.87
C GLY A 169 8.71 17.31 -20.44
N ASP A 170 9.00 16.38 -21.36
CA ASP A 170 9.27 14.95 -21.19
C ASP A 170 8.23 14.01 -20.55
N GLU A 171 7.63 13.25 -21.46
CA GLU A 171 6.86 12.02 -21.29
C GLU A 171 7.78 10.91 -20.76
N LEU A 172 7.88 10.77 -19.44
CA LEU A 172 8.53 9.61 -18.81
C LEU A 172 7.63 8.37 -18.97
N SER A 173 8.01 7.56 -19.96
CA SER A 173 7.49 6.22 -20.24
C SER A 173 7.61 5.31 -19.01
N TRP A 174 6.47 4.91 -18.46
CA TRP A 174 6.31 3.97 -17.34
C TRP A 174 6.71 2.51 -17.65
N THR A 175 7.48 2.26 -18.71
CA THR A 175 7.82 0.89 -19.15
C THR A 175 9.23 0.43 -18.78
N ASP A 176 9.93 1.12 -17.88
CA ASP A 176 11.33 0.82 -17.54
C ASP A 176 11.59 0.49 -16.06
N PHE A 177 10.56 0.07 -15.32
CA PHE A 177 10.72 -0.41 -13.93
C PHE A 177 10.30 -1.86 -13.80
N GLU A 178 10.99 -2.74 -14.52
CA GLU A 178 10.88 -4.19 -14.31
C GLU A 178 12.26 -4.84 -14.38
N TYR A 179 12.60 -5.53 -13.28
CA TYR A 179 13.59 -6.60 -13.13
C TYR A 179 15.09 -6.28 -13.13
N GLU A 180 15.62 -5.99 -11.93
CA GLU A 180 16.95 -6.49 -11.55
C GLU A 180 17.09 -6.67 -10.03
N LEU A 181 16.49 -7.72 -9.47
CA LEU A 181 16.86 -8.21 -8.13
C LEU A 181 16.53 -9.69 -7.92
N CYS A 182 17.15 -10.57 -8.71
CA CYS A 182 17.15 -12.02 -8.49
C CYS A 182 18.47 -12.63 -9.02
N ASP A 183 19.61 -12.29 -8.41
CA ASP A 183 20.87 -13.01 -8.63
C ASP A 183 21.76 -12.98 -7.37
N LEU A 184 21.24 -13.50 -6.26
CA LEU A 184 22.09 -14.00 -5.16
C LEU A 184 21.86 -15.49 -5.01
N ASP A 185 22.70 -16.25 -5.71
CA ASP A 185 22.84 -17.70 -5.62
C ASP A 185 23.43 -18.04 -4.22
N PRO A 186 22.71 -18.70 -3.30
CA PRO A 186 23.22 -18.99 -1.95
C PRO A 186 24.10 -20.25 -1.90
N LEU A 187 24.53 -20.80 -3.04
CA LEU A 187 25.32 -22.03 -3.11
C LEU A 187 26.67 -21.81 -3.79
N SER A 188 27.52 -20.99 -3.19
CA SER A 188 28.97 -21.05 -3.41
C SER A 188 29.72 -21.07 -2.09
N SER A 189 29.78 -22.27 -1.48
CA SER A 189 30.79 -22.57 -0.47
C SER A 189 32.13 -22.83 -1.17
N PRO A 190 33.20 -22.07 -0.87
CA PRO A 190 34.54 -22.45 -1.28
C PRO A 190 35.02 -23.59 -0.38
N VAL A 191 35.20 -24.75 -1.01
CA VAL A 191 35.90 -25.91 -0.44
C VAL A 191 37.33 -25.50 -0.06
N HIS A 192 37.70 -25.86 1.18
CA HIS A 192 39.04 -25.81 1.77
C HIS A 192 40.13 -26.40 0.87
N PRO A 193 41.39 -26.03 1.12
CA PRO A 193 42.24 -26.96 1.88
C PRO A 193 42.57 -26.49 3.31
#